data_AF-A0A972SUG7-F1
#
_entry.id   AF-A0A972SUG7-F1
#
_cell.length_a   1.000
_cell.length_b   1.000
_cell.length_c   1.000
_cell.angle_alpha   90.00
_cell.angle_beta   90.00
_cell.angle_gamma   90.00
#
_symmetry.space_group_name_H-M   'P 1'
#
loop_
_entity.id
_entity.type
_entity.pdbx_description
1 polymer ?
#
loop_
_entity_poly.entity_id
_entity_poly.type
_entity_poly.pdbx_seq_one_letter_code
_entity_poly.pdbx_strand_id
1 'polypeptide(L)'
;MKLNANERSILAYFPSDTAANEVANTLKNMGIETVQVDWVSRYGVVNDTEYNSPITGQTNTLTGLALYSADTDLRANQDARILLGADPSVSGMSARSYGQAGGRAFMVTVVTTEDRLPEVIRVMRENGGFF
;
A
#
# COMPACT_ATOMS: atom_id res chain seq x y z
N MET A 1 2.36 -12.20 11.15
CA MET A 1 1.05 -12.87 11.34
C MET A 1 1.26 -14.38 11.23
N LYS A 2 0.66 -15.19 12.11
CA LYS A 2 0.73 -16.67 12.05
C LYS A 2 -0.66 -17.18 11.73
N LEU A 3 -0.81 -17.87 10.59
CA LEU A 3 -2.08 -18.43 10.15
C LEU A 3 -2.40 -19.72 10.92
N ASN A 4 -3.68 -19.94 11.20
CA ASN A 4 -4.17 -21.23 11.66
C ASN A 4 -4.19 -22.25 10.50
N ALA A 5 -4.24 -23.55 10.80
CA ALA A 5 -4.15 -24.62 9.79
C ALA A 5 -5.26 -24.54 8.70
N ASN A 6 -6.43 -24.02 9.07
CA ASN A 6 -7.59 -23.88 8.17
C ASN A 6 -7.72 -22.47 7.54
N GLU A 7 -6.76 -21.59 7.78
CA GLU A 7 -6.74 -20.24 7.23
C GLU A 7 -5.85 -20.17 5.99
N ARG A 8 -6.19 -19.22 5.12
CA ARG A 8 -5.46 -18.87 3.92
C ARG A 8 -5.33 -17.35 3.85
N SER A 9 -4.13 -16.88 3.52
CA SER A 9 -3.90 -15.47 3.21
C SER A 9 -4.03 -15.23 1.71
N ILE A 10 -4.78 -14.20 1.34
CA ILE A 10 -4.92 -13.73 -0.03
C ILE A 10 -4.31 -12.33 -0.09
N LEU A 11 -3.46 -12.10 -1.09
CA LEU A 11 -2.85 -10.81 -1.37
C LEU A 11 -3.31 -10.38 -2.76
N ALA A 12 -3.91 -9.19 -2.86
CA ALA A 12 -4.31 -8.64 -4.14
C ALA A 12 -3.89 -7.17 -4.26
N TYR A 13 -3.38 -6.80 -5.44
CA TYR A 13 -2.84 -5.48 -5.75
C TYR A 13 -3.86 -4.60 -6.47
N PHE A 14 -3.88 -3.32 -6.11
CA PHE A 14 -4.83 -2.31 -6.57
C PHE A 14 -4.12 -1.02 -6.98
N PRO A 15 -4.59 -0.32 -8.03
CA PRO A 15 -3.92 0.86 -8.56
C PRO A 15 -4.19 2.13 -7.75
N SER A 16 -5.22 2.13 -6.90
CA SER A 16 -5.66 3.29 -6.12
C SER A 16 -6.08 2.88 -4.71
N ASP A 17 -5.94 3.82 -3.77
CA ASP A 17 -6.39 3.70 -2.39
C ASP A 17 -7.90 3.51 -2.32
N THR A 18 -8.64 4.18 -3.21
CA THR A 18 -10.10 4.19 -3.25
C THR A 18 -10.61 2.78 -3.55
N ALA A 19 -10.07 2.13 -4.59
CA ALA A 19 -10.44 0.77 -4.95
C ALA A 19 -10.04 -0.25 -3.87
N ALA A 20 -8.84 -0.08 -3.29
CA ALA A 20 -8.38 -0.95 -2.21
C ALA A 20 -9.26 -0.84 -0.95
N ASN A 21 -9.65 0.38 -0.56
CA ASN A 21 -10.52 0.62 0.59
C ASN A 21 -11.97 0.18 0.33
N GLU A 22 -12.50 0.35 -0.87
CA GLU A 22 -13.83 -0.13 -1.24
C GLU A 22 -13.93 -1.65 -1.11
N VAL A 23 -12.94 -2.38 -1.61
CA VAL A 23 -12.83 -3.83 -1.42
C VAL A 23 -12.68 -4.19 0.05
N ALA A 24 -11.80 -3.49 0.77
CA ALA A 24 -11.57 -3.79 2.18
C ALA A 24 -12.85 -3.62 3.02
N ASN A 25 -13.62 -2.57 2.75
CA ASN A 25 -14.91 -2.33 3.40
C ASN A 25 -15.94 -3.38 3.01
N THR A 26 -15.99 -3.77 1.73
CA THR A 26 -16.89 -4.82 1.25
C THR A 26 -16.60 -6.15 1.95
N LEU A 27 -15.34 -6.56 2.04
CA LEU A 27 -14.93 -7.80 2.70
C LEU A 27 -15.20 -7.77 4.22
N LYS A 28 -14.99 -6.63 4.88
CA LYS A 28 -15.36 -6.44 6.29
C LYS A 28 -16.87 -6.56 6.50
N ASN A 29 -17.67 -5.97 5.62
CA ASN A 29 -19.14 -6.08 5.67
C ASN A 29 -19.64 -7.51 5.42
N MET A 30 -18.87 -8.32 4.69
CA MET A 30 -19.10 -9.76 4.53
C MET A 30 -18.65 -10.59 5.74
N GLY A 31 -18.24 -9.95 6.83
CA GLY A 31 -17.83 -10.62 8.07
C GLY A 31 -16.40 -11.17 8.04
N ILE A 32 -15.52 -10.65 7.19
CA ILE A 32 -14.09 -10.99 7.24
C ILE A 32 -13.39 -10.04 8.21
N GLU A 33 -12.88 -10.60 9.30
CA GLU A 33 -12.29 -9.82 10.39
C GLU A 33 -10.90 -9.29 10.04
N THR A 34 -10.11 -10.11 9.33
CA THR A 34 -8.71 -9.80 9.05
C THR A 34 -8.57 -9.27 7.63
N VAL A 35 -8.68 -7.95 7.51
CA VAL A 35 -8.49 -7.23 6.25
C VAL A 35 -7.59 -6.01 6.48
N GLN A 36 -6.45 -5.96 5.79
CA GLN A 36 -5.49 -4.87 5.85
C GLN A 36 -5.27 -4.27 4.45
N VAL A 37 -5.08 -2.96 4.41
CA VAL A 37 -4.69 -2.23 3.20
C VAL A 37 -3.32 -1.64 3.44
N ASP A 38 -2.37 -2.01 2.61
CA ASP A 38 -0.97 -1.61 2.69
C ASP A 38 -0.58 -0.86 1.42
N TRP A 39 0.29 0.16 1.55
CA TRP A 39 0.97 0.75 0.40
C TRP A 39 2.28 0.01 0.15
N VAL A 40 2.40 -0.55 -1.04
CA VAL A 40 3.60 -1.19 -1.56
C VAL A 40 4.48 -0.14 -2.23
N SER A 41 5.66 0.05 -1.66
CA SER A 41 6.72 0.86 -2.24
C SER A 41 7.87 -0.03 -2.73
N ARG A 42 8.57 0.43 -3.76
CA ARG A 42 9.83 -0.19 -4.20
C ARG A 42 10.99 0.14 -3.26
N TYR A 43 10.85 1.19 -2.47
CA TYR A 43 11.78 1.54 -1.41
C TYR A 43 11.38 0.75 -0.18
N GLY A 44 12.21 -0.22 0.22
CA GLY A 44 11.93 -1.16 1.31
C GLY A 44 11.96 -0.57 2.72
N VAL A 45 11.73 0.74 2.85
CA VAL A 45 11.79 1.48 4.10
C VAL A 45 10.54 2.36 4.23
N VAL A 46 9.67 1.98 5.15
CA VAL A 46 8.79 2.94 5.83
C VAL A 46 9.68 3.55 6.91
N ASN A 47 10.33 4.67 6.60
CA ASN A 47 11.27 5.30 7.53
C ASN A 47 10.58 6.01 8.69
N ASP A 48 9.26 6.16 8.62
CA ASP A 48 8.49 6.88 9.61
C ASP A 48 7.08 6.28 9.70
N THR A 49 6.76 5.74 10.86
CA THR A 49 5.43 5.23 11.20
C THR A 49 4.43 6.36 11.47
N GLU A 50 4.90 7.60 11.60
CA GLU A 50 4.05 8.78 11.74
C GLU A 50 3.70 9.36 10.36
N TYR A 51 2.42 9.67 10.20
CA TYR A 51 1.91 10.31 9.00
C TYR A 51 2.41 11.76 8.96
N ASN A 52 3.32 12.07 8.03
CA ASN A 52 3.78 13.45 7.84
C ASN A 52 2.67 14.27 7.18
N SER A 53 1.92 14.99 8.00
CA SER A 53 0.83 15.82 7.53
C SER A 53 1.35 17.16 6.98
N PRO A 54 1.12 17.47 5.69
CA PRO A 54 1.50 18.76 5.11
C PRO A 54 0.71 19.93 5.74
N ILE A 55 -0.50 19.64 6.24
CA ILE A 55 -1.39 20.65 6.84
C ILE A 55 -0.83 21.16 8.18
N THR A 56 -0.15 20.28 8.93
CA THR A 56 0.47 20.60 10.22
C THR A 56 1.94 21.02 10.08
N GLY A 57 2.44 21.16 8.85
CA GLY A 57 3.83 21.57 8.58
C GLY A 57 4.87 20.50 8.92
N GLN A 58 4.46 19.24 9.05
CA GLN A 58 5.36 18.14 9.40
C GLN A 58 6.15 17.62 8.19
N THR A 59 5.81 18.08 6.97
CA THR A 59 6.48 17.63 5.76
C THR A 59 7.54 18.61 5.25
N ASN A 60 8.79 18.16 5.19
CA ASN A 60 9.91 18.98 4.70
C ASN A 60 10.32 18.69 3.24
N THR A 61 9.77 17.65 2.63
CA THR A 61 10.15 17.17 1.29
C THR A 61 8.97 16.66 0.47
N LEU A 62 9.05 16.82 -0.86
CA LEU A 62 8.16 16.14 -1.79
C LEU A 62 8.25 14.61 -1.65
N THR A 63 9.46 14.08 -1.40
CA THR A 63 9.69 12.64 -1.13
C THR A 63 8.99 12.17 0.14
N GLY A 64 8.93 13.01 1.18
CA GLY A 64 8.16 12.72 2.40
C GLY A 64 6.66 12.63 2.17
N LEU A 65 6.11 13.36 1.19
CA LEU A 65 4.70 13.23 0.79
C LEU A 65 4.45 12.02 -0.11
N ALA A 66 5.30 11.84 -1.11
CA ALA A 66 5.03 10.91 -2.21
C ALA A 66 5.64 9.52 -2.00
N LEU A 67 6.51 9.32 -1.00
CA LEU A 67 7.13 8.04 -0.65
C LEU A 67 6.94 7.68 0.84
N TYR A 68 5.77 8.01 1.40
CA TYR A 68 5.34 7.72 2.78
C TYR A 68 6.37 8.09 3.87
N SER A 69 6.60 9.38 4.05
CA SER A 69 7.41 9.90 5.16
C SER A 69 8.85 9.38 5.16
N ALA A 70 9.46 9.21 3.98
CA ALA A 70 10.92 9.16 3.89
C ALA A 70 11.52 10.56 4.12
N ASP A 71 11.17 11.21 5.23
CA ASP A 71 11.93 12.36 5.73
C ASP A 71 13.25 11.77 6.26
N THR A 72 14.13 11.41 5.32
CA THR A 72 15.54 11.17 5.61
C THR A 72 15.99 12.35 6.45
N ASP A 73 16.56 12.07 7.63
CA ASP A 73 17.06 13.06 8.59
C ASP A 73 17.52 14.32 7.85
N LEU A 74 16.91 15.46 8.22
CA LEU A 74 17.13 16.78 7.64
C LEU A 74 18.61 17.14 7.47
N ARG A 75 19.50 16.47 8.22
CA ARG A 75 20.94 16.69 8.26
C ARG A 75 21.76 15.67 7.45
N ALA A 76 21.18 14.55 7.02
CA ALA A 76 21.97 13.38 6.62
C ALA A 76 22.33 13.30 5.12
N ASN A 77 21.58 13.91 4.18
CA ASN A 77 22.03 14.03 2.78
C ASN A 77 21.05 14.83 1.89
N GLN A 78 21.33 16.12 1.68
CA GLN A 78 20.49 16.97 0.81
C GLN A 78 20.55 16.54 -0.66
N ASP A 79 21.70 16.06 -1.13
CA ASP A 79 21.90 15.64 -2.53
C ASP A 79 21.10 14.37 -2.86
N ALA A 80 21.06 13.39 -1.94
CA ALA A 80 20.25 12.19 -2.11
C ALA A 80 18.75 12.52 -2.20
N ARG A 81 18.28 13.53 -1.45
CA ARG A 81 16.89 13.99 -1.49
C ARG A 81 16.54 14.58 -2.86
N ILE A 82 17.44 15.35 -3.47
CA ILE A 82 17.21 15.92 -4.81
C ILE A 82 17.14 14.81 -5.85
N LEU A 83 18.04 13.82 -5.78
CA LEU A 83 18.04 12.68 -6.69
C LEU A 83 16.78 11.81 -6.53
N LEU A 84 16.36 11.54 -5.29
CA LEU A 84 15.10 10.84 -5.02
C LEU A 84 13.90 11.64 -5.52
N GLY A 85 13.91 12.97 -5.38
CA GLY A 85 12.85 13.85 -5.87
C GLY A 85 12.67 13.83 -7.40
N ALA A 86 13.69 13.43 -8.16
CA ALA A 86 13.62 13.25 -9.60
C ALA A 86 13.03 11.89 -10.01
N ASP A 87 12.79 10.97 -9.06
CA ASP A 87 12.19 9.68 -9.36
C ASP A 87 10.71 9.85 -9.77
N PRO A 88 10.26 9.29 -10.91
CA PRO A 88 8.87 9.31 -11.36
C PRO A 88 7.82 8.90 -10.32
N SER A 89 8.15 8.02 -9.38
CA SER A 89 7.23 7.63 -8.30
C SER A 89 6.94 8.76 -7.32
N VAL A 90 7.79 9.79 -7.26
CA VAL A 90 7.61 10.99 -6.43
C VAL A 90 6.60 11.97 -7.03
N SER A 91 6.16 11.78 -8.27
CA SER A 91 5.14 12.62 -8.91
C SER A 91 3.76 12.55 -8.24
N GLY A 92 3.55 11.63 -7.30
CA GLY A 92 2.23 11.33 -6.72
C GLY A 92 1.30 10.58 -7.68
N MET A 93 1.70 10.41 -8.94
CA MET A 93 1.00 9.53 -9.88
C MET A 93 1.48 8.10 -9.67
N SER A 94 0.55 7.20 -9.36
CA SER A 94 0.81 5.76 -9.30
C SER A 94 1.15 5.22 -10.69
N ALA A 95 2.42 5.29 -11.07
CA ALA A 95 2.92 4.76 -12.32
C ALA A 95 2.83 3.22 -12.32
N ARG A 96 2.19 2.65 -13.35
CA ARG A 96 2.13 1.19 -13.55
C ARG A 96 3.52 0.68 -13.90
N SER A 97 3.88 -0.48 -13.35
CA SER A 97 5.11 -1.20 -13.72
C SER A 97 6.42 -0.40 -13.51
N TYR A 98 6.41 0.62 -12.66
CA TYR A 98 7.61 1.36 -12.26
C TYR A 98 8.36 0.60 -11.14
N GLY A 99 8.57 -0.71 -11.35
CA GLY A 99 9.19 -1.68 -10.44
C GLY A 99 8.69 -1.65 -8.99
N GLN A 100 7.38 -1.50 -8.81
CA GLN A 100 6.65 -1.79 -7.58
C GLN A 100 6.24 -3.27 -7.58
N ALA A 101 6.26 -3.95 -6.42
CA ALA A 101 5.77 -5.32 -6.32
C ALA A 101 4.27 -5.37 -6.66
N GLY A 102 3.86 -6.35 -7.47
CA GLY A 102 2.50 -6.40 -8.03
C GLY A 102 2.16 -5.31 -9.06
N GLY A 103 3.12 -4.45 -9.42
CA GLY A 103 2.99 -3.41 -10.45
C GLY A 103 2.03 -2.27 -10.09
N ARG A 104 1.55 -2.23 -8.84
CA ARG A 104 0.55 -1.28 -8.34
C ARG A 104 0.88 -0.86 -6.91
N ALA A 105 0.40 0.31 -6.53
CA ALA A 105 0.70 0.93 -5.25
C ALA A 105 0.02 0.20 -4.08
N PHE A 106 -1.23 -0.21 -4.17
CA PHE A 106 -1.96 -0.70 -3.00
C PHE A 106 -2.02 -2.22 -2.97
N MET A 107 -1.96 -2.80 -1.79
CA MET A 107 -2.16 -4.23 -1.56
C MET A 107 -3.22 -4.42 -0.49
N VAL A 108 -4.18 -5.29 -0.76
CA VAL A 108 -5.16 -5.72 0.22
C VAL A 108 -4.77 -7.13 0.66
N THR A 109 -4.49 -7.27 1.94
CA THR A 109 -4.18 -8.54 2.59
C THR A 109 -5.42 -9.02 3.35
N VAL A 110 -5.86 -10.24 3.06
CA VAL A 110 -7.03 -10.86 3.66
C VAL A 110 -6.67 -12.21 4.24
N VAL A 111 -7.14 -12.51 5.45
CA VAL A 111 -7.11 -13.87 5.99
C VAL A 111 -8.54 -14.39 6.08
N THR A 112 -8.75 -15.56 5.49
CA THR A 112 -10.06 -16.21 5.47
C THR A 112 -9.92 -17.73 5.53
N THR A 113 -11.02 -18.43 5.75
CA THR A 113 -11.08 -19.88 5.73
C THR A 113 -11.17 -20.42 4.30
N GLU A 114 -10.76 -21.67 4.09
CA GLU A 114 -10.68 -22.27 2.75
C GLU A 114 -12.02 -22.32 2.00
N ASP A 115 -13.14 -22.45 2.72
CA ASP A 115 -14.50 -22.43 2.18
C ASP A 115 -14.91 -21.07 1.59
N ARG A 116 -14.38 -19.96 2.14
CA ARG A 116 -14.68 -18.60 1.69
C ARG A 116 -13.72 -18.09 0.64
N LEU A 117 -12.62 -18.79 0.39
CA LEU A 117 -11.57 -18.37 -0.54
C LEU A 117 -12.08 -18.06 -1.95
N PRO A 118 -12.95 -18.88 -2.59
CA PRO A 118 -13.48 -18.55 -3.92
C PRO A 118 -14.33 -17.27 -3.93
N GLU A 119 -15.12 -17.05 -2.88
CA GLU A 119 -15.96 -15.87 -2.72
C GLU A 119 -15.10 -14.59 -2.61
N VAL A 120 -14.07 -14.63 -1.76
CA VAL A 120 -13.17 -13.50 -1.55
C VAL A 120 -12.40 -13.14 -2.82
N ILE A 121 -11.86 -14.14 -3.51
CA ILE A 121 -11.13 -13.93 -4.78
C ILE A 121 -12.07 -13.29 -5.82
N ARG A 122 -13.32 -13.75 -5.90
CA ARG A 122 -14.31 -13.20 -6.83
C ARG A 122 -14.56 -11.71 -6.54
N VAL A 123 -14.85 -11.35 -5.29
CA VAL A 123 -15.10 -9.96 -4.88
C VAL A 123 -13.89 -9.08 -5.16
N MET A 124 -12.69 -9.53 -4.79
CA MET A 124 -11.46 -8.77 -5.06
C MET A 124 -11.23 -8.56 -6.56
N ARG A 125 -11.48 -9.57 -7.39
CA ARG A 125 -11.31 -9.49 -8.86
C ARG A 125 -12.34 -8.59 -9.53
N GLU A 126 -13.61 -8.67 -9.12
CA GLU A 126 -14.71 -7.83 -9.64
C GLU A 126 -14.43 -6.34 -9.40
N ASN A 127 -13.72 -6.02 -8.32
CA ASN A 127 -13.29 -4.66 -7.97
C ASN A 127 -11.88 -4.30 -8.47
N GLY A 128 -11.35 -5.06 -9.43
CA GLY A 128 -10.08 -4.73 -10.10
C GLY A 128 -8.82 -5.11 -9.33
N GLY A 129 -8.90 -6.10 -8.44
CA GLY A 129 -7.75 -6.72 -7.76
C GLY A 129 -6.95 -7.63 -8.69
N PHE A 130 -5.63 -7.52 -8.61
CA PHE A 130 -4.66 -8.32 -9.35
C PHE A 130 -3.88 -9.22 -8.39
N PHE A 131 -3.66 -10.47 -8.73
CA PHE A 131 -3.02 -11.47 -7.87
C PHE A 131 -1.63 -11.82 -8.40
#